data_AF-A0A7Y4ZLC7-F1
#
_entry.id   AF-A0A7Y4ZLC7-F1
#
_cell.length_a   1.000
_cell.length_b   1.000
_cell.length_c   1.000
_cell.angle_alpha   90.00
_cell.angle_beta   90.00
_cell.angle_gamma   90.00
#
_symmetry.space_group_name_H-M   'P 1'
#
loop_
_entity.id
_entity.type
_entity.pdbx_description
1 polymer ?
#
loop_
_entity_poly.entity_id
_entity_poly.type
_entity_poly.pdbx_seq_one_letter_code
_entity_poly.pdbx_strand_id
1 'polypeptide(L)'
;MLRRAIAALALLAACSSASSDGQKASSGGASDASTPPVNDAAPAATDGGVEADVSPGLLGGKLTVLTLNLHCLKTEGTVFATNQDRFAAIASAVATEDVDVVLAQEVCSMPGADARTMLTDALGKATGTSWSSVAAFAHRAWEGTPDAADESVAIFSRGALSSPHETVHRVQGPLRRVTLGATVATRMSTPERASLSVRVYTVHLDYSTPVARGLQAREAAGAAVFEADAERVALDLGGGAVALPVLVAGDFNATSADPAPQALRDFGFAETSGSASTQRIDHVFVHRSAPFTREASKVLFEGAAAVSDHPGVLVRYVASTPVPVKLTRIVARGTFPAPLSVRGNRAPLSWDQGWPGFPSSAGVALVTSELPAGPFAYKFLRQDTDWALGADVGGSGEADNAASPAFP
;
A
#
# COMPACT_ATOMS: atom_id res chain seq x y z
N MET A 1 37.32 44.62 -13.40
CA MET A 1 37.48 44.48 -11.93
C MET A 1 36.54 43.36 -11.48
N LEU A 2 37.06 42.14 -11.39
CA LEU A 2 37.26 41.35 -10.15
C LEU A 2 35.93 40.83 -9.55
N ARG A 3 35.49 39.61 -9.91
CA ARG A 3 35.75 38.29 -9.25
C ARG A 3 35.14 38.13 -7.85
N ARG A 4 34.26 37.13 -7.70
CA ARG A 4 34.16 36.06 -6.66
C ARG A 4 32.75 35.44 -6.82
N ALA A 5 32.51 34.23 -7.33
CA ALA A 5 33.00 32.88 -6.99
C ALA A 5 32.77 32.53 -5.50
N ILE A 6 31.69 31.77 -5.22
CA ILE A 6 31.59 30.89 -4.05
C ILE A 6 31.10 29.53 -4.56
N ALA A 7 31.91 28.53 -4.23
CA ALA A 7 31.82 27.15 -4.66
C ALA A 7 30.87 26.34 -3.77
N ALA A 8 30.38 25.26 -4.37
CA ALA A 8 29.66 24.17 -3.73
C ALA A 8 30.49 23.47 -2.65
N LEU A 9 29.80 22.95 -1.63
CA LEU A 9 30.26 21.79 -0.87
C LEU A 9 29.07 20.86 -0.65
N ALA A 10 29.00 19.82 -1.48
CA ALA A 10 28.16 18.66 -1.26
C ALA A 10 28.84 17.77 -0.21
N LEU A 11 28.09 17.33 0.81
CA LEU A 11 28.52 16.27 1.71
C LEU A 11 27.74 15.01 1.34
N LEU A 12 28.40 14.10 0.60
CA LEU A 12 28.07 12.69 0.62
C LEU A 12 28.50 12.10 1.97
N ALA A 13 27.63 11.30 2.58
CA ALA A 13 28.04 10.33 3.60
C ALA A 13 27.25 9.04 3.40
N ALA A 14 27.89 8.08 2.72
CA ALA A 14 27.65 6.66 2.91
C ALA A 14 28.70 6.14 3.91
N CYS A 15 28.30 5.35 4.91
CA CYS A 15 29.04 4.20 5.47
C CYS A 15 28.40 3.66 6.78
N SER A 16 27.90 2.43 6.70
CA SER A 16 28.22 1.25 7.54
C SER A 16 28.47 1.40 9.06
N SER A 17 27.61 0.71 9.83
CA SER A 17 27.86 -0.17 11.00
C SER A 17 28.99 0.15 11.99
N ALA A 18 28.63 0.30 13.28
CA ALA A 18 29.41 -0.21 14.41
C ALA A 18 28.53 -0.45 15.64
N SER A 19 28.68 -1.64 16.20
CA SER A 19 28.17 -2.15 17.47
C SER A 19 28.71 -1.37 18.67
N SER A 20 27.93 -1.26 19.75
CA SER A 20 28.49 -1.15 21.09
C SER A 20 27.56 -1.77 22.14
N ASP A 21 28.03 -2.88 22.71
CA ASP A 21 27.63 -3.36 24.02
C ASP A 21 27.96 -2.34 25.11
N GLY A 22 27.11 -2.25 26.14
CA GLY A 22 27.40 -1.44 27.33
C GLY A 22 26.30 -1.51 28.39
N GLN A 23 26.52 -2.36 29.39
CA GLN A 23 25.62 -2.70 30.50
C GLN A 23 25.26 -1.57 31.50
N LYS A 24 24.05 -1.71 32.04
CA LYS A 24 23.57 -1.56 33.45
C LYS A 24 23.71 -0.22 34.19
N ALA A 25 22.56 0.26 34.69
CA ALA A 25 22.36 0.46 36.14
C ALA A 25 20.87 0.39 36.51
N SER A 26 20.61 -0.25 37.65
CA SER A 26 19.31 -0.54 38.27
C SER A 26 18.98 0.41 39.42
N SER A 27 17.71 0.78 39.57
CA SER A 27 17.01 1.11 40.83
C SER A 27 15.52 1.19 40.49
N GLY A 28 14.55 0.46 41.06
CA GLY A 28 14.39 0.03 42.46
C GLY A 28 13.28 0.87 43.08
N GLY A 29 12.07 0.32 43.26
CA GLY A 29 10.99 0.97 44.02
C GLY A 29 9.57 0.57 43.58
N ALA A 30 8.94 -0.29 44.36
CA ALA A 30 7.63 -0.90 44.13
C ALA A 30 6.44 -0.04 44.58
N SER A 31 5.28 -0.27 43.97
CA SER A 31 4.00 -0.37 44.72
C SER A 31 2.93 -1.08 43.88
N ASP A 32 2.38 -2.13 44.49
CA ASP A 32 1.28 -2.99 44.04
C ASP A 32 0.01 -2.25 43.62
N ALA A 33 -0.58 -2.70 42.52
CA ALA A 33 -2.03 -2.85 42.38
C ALA A 33 -2.29 -4.04 41.46
N SER A 34 -2.72 -5.14 42.08
CA SER A 34 -3.02 -6.43 41.48
C SER A 34 -4.20 -6.37 40.50
N THR A 35 -3.91 -6.60 39.21
CA THR A 35 -4.90 -6.94 38.18
C THR A 35 -4.88 -8.47 37.99
N PRO A 36 -6.03 -9.17 37.97
CA PRO A 36 -6.04 -10.61 37.75
C PRO A 36 -5.60 -10.96 36.31
N PRO A 37 -4.89 -12.08 36.10
CA PRO A 37 -4.39 -12.46 34.78
C PRO A 37 -5.52 -12.97 33.91
N VAL A 38 -5.79 -12.28 32.80
CA VAL A 38 -6.58 -12.82 31.69
C VAL A 38 -5.62 -13.65 30.83
N ASN A 39 -5.67 -14.96 30.99
CA ASN A 39 -5.05 -15.91 30.06
C ASN A 39 -5.89 -15.94 28.78
N ASP A 40 -5.66 -15.00 27.87
CA ASP A 40 -6.02 -15.13 26.46
C ASP A 40 -4.74 -15.03 25.65
N ALA A 41 -3.99 -16.13 25.65
CA ALA A 41 -3.00 -16.37 24.61
C ALA A 41 -3.77 -16.49 23.29
N ALA A 42 -3.78 -15.42 22.50
CA ALA A 42 -4.14 -15.50 21.10
C ALA A 42 -3.33 -16.63 20.47
N PRO A 43 -3.94 -17.55 19.69
CA PRO A 43 -3.16 -18.54 18.97
C PRO A 43 -2.23 -17.78 18.03
N ALA A 44 -0.93 -17.98 18.20
CA ALA A 44 0.07 -17.57 17.23
C ALA A 44 -0.38 -18.11 15.87
N ALA A 45 -0.62 -17.20 14.92
CA ALA A 45 -0.74 -17.57 13.52
C ALA A 45 0.60 -18.19 13.11
N THR A 46 0.66 -19.52 13.11
CA THR A 46 1.81 -20.24 12.59
C THR A 46 1.90 -19.92 11.10
N ASP A 47 3.03 -19.32 10.71
CA ASP A 47 3.56 -19.32 9.34
C ASP A 47 3.77 -20.78 8.92
N GLY A 48 2.67 -21.41 8.53
CA GLY A 48 2.63 -22.72 7.89
C GLY A 48 2.14 -22.50 6.49
N GLY A 49 3.07 -22.16 5.59
CA GLY A 49 2.85 -22.25 4.16
C GLY A 49 2.51 -23.70 3.81
N VAL A 50 1.22 -24.02 3.82
CA VAL A 50 0.70 -25.17 3.10
C VAL A 50 0.50 -24.67 1.68
N GLU A 51 1.44 -25.00 0.79
CA GLU A 51 1.15 -25.06 -0.64
C GLU A 51 0.04 -26.09 -0.82
N ALA A 52 -1.22 -25.63 -0.69
CA ALA A 52 -2.35 -26.41 -1.10
C ALA A 52 -2.29 -26.50 -2.63
N ASP A 53 -2.04 -27.70 -3.12
CA ASP A 53 -2.17 -28.08 -4.52
C ASP A 53 -3.66 -28.04 -4.89
N VAL A 54 -4.19 -26.83 -5.03
CA VAL A 54 -5.53 -26.59 -5.54
C VAL A 54 -5.40 -26.60 -7.06
N SER A 55 -5.74 -27.73 -7.68
CA SER A 55 -5.91 -27.81 -9.13
C SER A 55 -6.86 -26.67 -9.56
N PRO A 56 -6.40 -25.66 -10.31
CA PRO A 56 -7.25 -24.56 -10.72
C PRO A 56 -8.23 -25.11 -11.75
N GLY A 57 -9.54 -25.06 -11.46
CA GLY A 57 -10.50 -24.95 -12.55
C GLY A 57 -10.09 -23.71 -13.34
N LEU A 58 -9.68 -23.87 -14.60
CA LEU A 58 -9.17 -22.81 -15.47
C LEU A 58 -10.27 -21.76 -15.72
N LEU A 59 -10.41 -20.82 -14.79
CA LEU A 59 -10.99 -19.52 -15.05
C LEU A 59 -10.05 -18.77 -16.00
N GLY A 60 -10.62 -17.98 -16.91
CA GLY A 60 -9.89 -17.38 -18.01
C GLY A 60 -9.05 -16.16 -17.60
N GLY A 61 -7.90 -16.01 -18.24
CA GLY A 61 -7.11 -14.77 -18.21
C GLY A 61 -6.04 -14.70 -17.12
N LYS A 62 -5.22 -13.65 -17.21
CA LYS A 62 -4.11 -13.36 -16.30
C LYS A 62 -4.12 -11.88 -15.92
N LEU A 63 -3.56 -11.57 -14.76
CA LEU A 63 -3.19 -10.23 -14.37
C LEU A 63 -1.70 -10.24 -14.02
N THR A 64 -0.91 -9.44 -14.71
CA THR A 64 0.51 -9.26 -14.41
C THR A 64 0.74 -7.84 -13.91
N VAL A 65 1.25 -7.71 -12.69
CA VAL A 65 1.54 -6.42 -12.04
C VAL A 65 3.05 -6.27 -11.88
N LEU A 66 3.57 -5.10 -12.22
CA LEU A 66 4.94 -4.68 -11.95
C LEU A 66 4.91 -3.49 -10.99
N THR A 67 5.60 -3.55 -9.85
CA THR A 67 5.94 -2.36 -9.07
C THR A 67 7.39 -1.98 -9.30
N LEU A 68 7.67 -0.68 -9.47
CA LEU A 68 8.99 -0.17 -9.79
C LEU A 68 9.16 1.29 -9.33
N ASN A 69 10.08 1.54 -8.41
CA ASN A 69 10.59 2.87 -8.14
C ASN A 69 11.52 3.30 -9.29
N LEU A 70 11.25 4.44 -9.93
CA LEU A 70 11.97 4.91 -11.12
C LEU A 70 13.22 5.75 -10.81
N HIS A 71 13.48 6.07 -9.54
CA HIS A 71 14.54 6.99 -9.15
C HIS A 71 14.49 8.32 -9.94
N CYS A 72 13.28 8.86 -10.11
CA CYS A 72 13.06 10.06 -10.90
C CYS A 72 13.59 9.95 -12.35
N LEU A 73 14.25 11.00 -12.84
CA LEU A 73 14.84 11.06 -14.18
C LEU A 73 16.34 10.73 -14.14
N LYS A 74 16.80 10.05 -13.08
CA LYS A 74 18.20 9.74 -12.85
C LYS A 74 18.63 8.46 -13.55
N THR A 75 19.80 8.49 -14.18
CA THR A 75 20.37 7.32 -14.87
C THR A 75 21.58 6.77 -14.14
N GLU A 76 22.02 7.46 -13.09
CA GLU A 76 23.12 7.06 -12.23
C GLU A 76 22.87 5.66 -11.63
N GLY A 77 23.91 4.81 -11.66
CA GLY A 77 23.81 3.42 -11.24
C GLY A 77 23.24 2.46 -12.29
N THR A 78 22.82 2.97 -13.46
CA THR A 78 22.35 2.15 -14.59
C THR A 78 23.33 2.16 -15.76
N VAL A 79 23.11 1.29 -16.74
CA VAL A 79 23.89 1.25 -17.99
C VAL A 79 23.41 2.24 -19.05
N PHE A 80 22.31 2.95 -18.81
CA PHE A 80 21.64 3.78 -19.81
C PHE A 80 22.19 5.20 -19.80
N ALA A 81 22.53 5.72 -20.99
CA ALA A 81 22.99 7.10 -21.14
C ALA A 81 21.85 8.12 -21.16
N THR A 82 20.62 7.69 -21.46
CA THR A 82 19.44 8.55 -21.59
C THR A 82 18.21 7.91 -20.96
N ASN A 83 17.27 8.76 -20.52
CA ASN A 83 15.96 8.30 -20.05
C ASN A 83 15.13 7.64 -21.16
N GLN A 84 15.31 8.04 -22.41
CA GLN A 84 14.65 7.43 -23.56
C GLN A 84 15.06 5.96 -23.69
N ASP A 85 16.35 5.65 -23.61
CA ASP A 85 16.85 4.27 -23.69
C ASP A 85 16.41 3.45 -22.45
N ARG A 86 16.49 4.06 -21.26
CA ARG A 86 16.04 3.46 -20.00
C ARG A 86 14.57 3.07 -20.03
N PHE A 87 13.69 3.99 -20.43
CA PHE A 87 12.25 3.70 -20.52
C PHE A 87 11.92 2.74 -21.67
N ALA A 88 12.67 2.76 -22.77
CA ALA A 88 12.53 1.74 -23.82
C ALA A 88 12.88 0.33 -23.30
N ALA A 89 13.91 0.19 -22.46
CA ALA A 89 14.26 -1.08 -21.83
C ALA A 89 13.17 -1.56 -20.84
N ILE A 90 12.65 -0.65 -20.00
CA ILE A 90 11.51 -0.95 -19.11
C ILE A 90 10.31 -1.42 -19.93
N ALA A 91 9.95 -0.70 -20.99
CA ALA A 91 8.81 -1.03 -21.84
C ALA A 91 9.00 -2.34 -22.60
N SER A 92 10.23 -2.66 -23.04
CA SER A 92 10.55 -3.94 -23.66
C SER A 92 10.36 -5.12 -22.70
N ALA A 93 10.77 -4.97 -21.43
CA ALA A 93 10.50 -5.96 -20.39
C ALA A 93 8.99 -6.07 -20.12
N VAL A 94 8.26 -4.96 -20.02
CA VAL A 94 6.79 -4.97 -19.86
C VAL A 94 6.09 -5.73 -21.00
N ALA A 95 6.52 -5.53 -22.24
CA ALA A 95 5.99 -6.24 -23.39
C ALA A 95 6.32 -7.75 -23.32
N THR A 96 7.57 -8.09 -23.00
CA THR A 96 8.05 -9.48 -22.91
C THR A 96 7.33 -10.26 -21.81
N GLU A 97 7.10 -9.62 -20.67
CA GLU A 97 6.49 -10.26 -19.50
C GLU A 97 4.97 -10.23 -19.51
N ASP A 98 4.38 -9.60 -20.53
CA ASP A 98 2.95 -9.39 -20.69
C ASP A 98 2.31 -8.63 -19.50
N VAL A 99 2.97 -7.55 -19.04
CA VAL A 99 2.51 -6.74 -17.90
C VAL A 99 1.23 -5.98 -18.25
N ASP A 100 0.23 -6.06 -17.38
CA ASP A 100 -1.04 -5.35 -17.49
C ASP A 100 -1.01 -4.01 -16.75
N VAL A 101 -0.35 -3.96 -15.58
CA VAL A 101 -0.31 -2.77 -14.72
C VAL A 101 1.10 -2.51 -14.23
N VAL A 102 1.56 -1.27 -14.35
CA VAL A 102 2.79 -0.78 -13.72
C VAL A 102 2.42 0.20 -12.61
N LEU A 103 2.85 -0.09 -11.38
CA LEU A 103 2.68 0.73 -10.18
C LEU A 103 4.02 1.37 -9.87
N ALA A 104 4.19 2.63 -10.26
CA ALA A 104 5.48 3.30 -10.22
C ALA A 104 5.58 4.32 -9.08
N GLN A 105 6.77 4.42 -8.51
CA GLN A 105 7.16 5.41 -7.52
C GLN A 105 8.28 6.29 -8.10
N GLU A 106 8.50 7.45 -7.49
CA GLU A 106 9.46 8.46 -7.96
C GLU A 106 9.29 8.83 -9.44
N VAL A 107 8.04 9.04 -9.86
CA VAL A 107 7.72 9.47 -11.23
C VAL A 107 7.87 10.99 -11.29
N CYS A 108 9.07 11.44 -11.66
CA CYS A 108 9.42 12.85 -11.67
C CYS A 108 9.06 13.57 -12.98
N SER A 109 8.72 14.86 -12.86
CA SER A 109 8.57 15.79 -13.98
C SER A 109 9.30 17.10 -13.72
N MET A 110 9.89 17.67 -14.77
CA MET A 110 10.60 18.94 -14.76
C MET A 110 10.49 19.61 -16.14
N PRO A 111 10.87 20.89 -16.31
CA PRO A 111 10.82 21.53 -17.62
C PRO A 111 11.60 20.74 -18.68
N GLY A 112 10.91 20.26 -19.71
CA GLY A 112 11.50 19.52 -20.82
C GLY A 112 11.59 17.99 -20.65
N ALA A 113 11.24 17.44 -19.49
CA ALA A 113 11.22 16.00 -19.26
C ALA A 113 10.11 15.58 -18.27
N ASP A 114 9.33 14.57 -18.67
CA ASP A 114 8.24 14.03 -17.87
C ASP A 114 8.29 12.50 -17.93
N ALA A 115 8.69 11.87 -16.82
CA ALA A 115 8.83 10.42 -16.73
C ALA A 115 7.51 9.69 -17.03
N ARG A 116 6.36 10.24 -16.63
CA ARG A 116 5.04 9.64 -16.88
C ARG A 116 4.75 9.62 -18.38
N THR A 117 4.95 10.75 -19.05
CA THR A 117 4.70 10.86 -20.49
C THR A 117 5.66 9.96 -21.28
N MET A 118 6.97 10.04 -20.98
CA MET A 118 7.99 9.23 -21.65
C MET A 118 7.78 7.72 -21.48
N LEU A 119 7.43 7.27 -20.27
CA LEU A 119 7.16 5.86 -20.02
C LEU A 119 5.86 5.41 -20.70
N THR A 120 4.79 6.22 -20.67
CA THR A 120 3.54 5.90 -21.38
C THR A 120 3.77 5.72 -22.89
N ASP A 121 4.56 6.59 -23.52
CA ASP A 121 4.91 6.50 -24.93
C ASP A 121 5.75 5.25 -25.23
N ALA A 122 6.75 4.96 -24.39
CA ALA A 122 7.59 3.78 -24.54
C ALA A 122 6.78 2.47 -24.42
N LEU A 123 5.87 2.40 -23.43
CA LEU A 123 4.95 1.29 -23.23
C LEU A 123 4.05 1.08 -24.46
N GLY A 124 3.49 2.17 -25.00
CA GLY A 124 2.66 2.10 -26.19
C GLY A 124 3.41 1.58 -27.41
N LYS A 125 4.63 2.06 -27.61
CA LYS A 125 5.50 1.61 -28.71
C LYS A 125 5.92 0.14 -28.58
N ALA A 126 6.31 -0.30 -27.37
CA ALA A 126 6.82 -1.65 -27.16
C ALA A 126 5.71 -2.72 -27.21
N THR A 127 4.50 -2.38 -26.75
CA THR A 127 3.38 -3.34 -26.67
C THR A 127 2.46 -3.29 -27.89
N GLY A 128 2.53 -2.24 -28.71
CA GLY A 128 1.60 -2.02 -29.81
C GLY A 128 0.16 -1.72 -29.37
N THR A 129 -0.03 -1.30 -28.11
CA THR A 129 -1.34 -1.01 -27.51
C THR A 129 -1.34 0.33 -26.78
N SER A 130 -2.50 0.95 -26.60
CA SER A 130 -2.60 2.19 -25.82
C SER A 130 -2.50 1.92 -24.32
N TRP A 131 -1.80 2.80 -23.61
CA TRP A 131 -1.67 2.77 -22.15
C TRP A 131 -2.30 4.02 -21.55
N SER A 132 -3.07 3.85 -20.48
CA SER A 132 -3.56 4.96 -19.67
C SER A 132 -2.63 5.14 -18.48
N SER A 133 -2.49 6.38 -18.00
CA SER A 133 -1.80 6.66 -16.75
C SER A 133 -2.48 7.74 -15.91
N VAL A 134 -2.35 7.62 -14.60
CA VAL A 134 -2.73 8.65 -13.61
C VAL A 134 -1.61 8.78 -12.59
N ALA A 135 -1.42 9.98 -12.05
CA ALA A 135 -0.39 10.27 -11.06
C ALA A 135 -0.93 11.17 -9.96
N ALA A 136 -0.35 11.02 -8.77
CA ALA A 136 -0.58 11.88 -7.63
C ALA A 136 0.76 12.48 -7.22
N PHE A 137 0.83 13.82 -7.18
CA PHE A 137 2.00 14.53 -6.71
C PHE A 137 2.32 14.07 -5.29
N ALA A 138 3.60 13.86 -4.97
CA ALA A 138 4.07 13.53 -3.63
C ALA A 138 4.73 14.77 -3.02
N HIS A 139 5.87 15.19 -3.56
CA HIS A 139 6.64 16.35 -3.10
C HIS A 139 7.58 16.82 -4.22
N ARG A 140 8.36 17.87 -3.98
CA ARG A 140 9.42 18.28 -4.90
C ARG A 140 10.74 17.63 -4.48
N ALA A 141 11.28 16.77 -5.34
CA ALA A 141 12.56 16.12 -5.11
C ALA A 141 13.72 17.10 -5.40
N TRP A 142 14.85 16.89 -4.70
CA TRP A 142 16.13 17.56 -4.94
C TRP A 142 16.08 19.10 -5.00
N GLU A 143 15.25 19.71 -4.15
CA GLU A 143 15.06 21.17 -4.13
C GLU A 143 16.38 21.95 -4.00
N GLY A 144 16.53 22.96 -4.86
CA GLY A 144 17.73 23.81 -4.89
C GLY A 144 18.90 23.24 -5.68
N THR A 145 18.76 22.05 -6.30
CA THR A 145 19.75 21.46 -7.21
C THR A 145 19.30 21.54 -8.67
N PRO A 146 20.19 21.29 -9.65
CA PRO A 146 19.80 21.14 -11.05
C PRO A 146 18.82 20.00 -11.32
N ASP A 147 18.73 19.02 -10.43
CA ASP A 147 17.87 17.83 -10.55
C ASP A 147 16.50 18.03 -9.88
N ALA A 148 16.17 19.27 -9.48
CA ALA A 148 14.90 19.58 -8.85
C ALA A 148 13.73 19.24 -9.77
N ALA A 149 12.80 18.40 -9.27
CA ALA A 149 11.69 17.88 -10.05
C ALA A 149 10.47 17.65 -9.16
N ASP A 150 9.28 17.72 -9.74
CA ASP A 150 8.04 17.38 -9.04
C ASP A 150 7.87 15.85 -9.08
N GLU A 151 7.99 15.21 -7.92
CA GLU A 151 7.90 13.76 -7.75
C GLU A 151 6.44 13.33 -7.53
N SER A 152 6.05 12.22 -8.17
CA SER A 152 4.73 11.61 -8.02
C SER A 152 4.82 10.09 -7.84
N VAL A 153 3.75 9.49 -7.34
CA VAL A 153 3.46 8.06 -7.61
C VAL A 153 2.50 7.98 -8.79
N ALA A 154 2.60 6.92 -9.60
CA ALA A 154 1.75 6.76 -10.78
C ALA A 154 1.29 5.32 -11.01
N ILE A 155 0.13 5.20 -11.63
CA ILE A 155 -0.43 3.93 -12.11
C ILE A 155 -0.47 4.00 -13.64
N PHE A 156 0.09 3.00 -14.30
CA PHE A 156 -0.01 2.78 -15.74
C PHE A 156 -0.78 1.48 -15.97
N SER A 157 -1.76 1.49 -16.88
CA SER A 157 -2.55 0.31 -17.20
C SER A 157 -2.65 0.10 -18.70
N ARG A 158 -2.54 -1.17 -19.11
CA ARG A 158 -2.85 -1.65 -20.45
C ARG A 158 -4.36 -1.68 -20.63
N GLY A 159 -4.96 -0.51 -20.83
CA GLY A 159 -6.39 -0.33 -20.93
C GLY A 159 -6.87 0.91 -20.19
N ALA A 160 -8.18 0.99 -19.95
CA ALA A 160 -8.78 2.11 -19.25
C ALA A 160 -8.48 2.08 -17.74
N LEU A 161 -8.28 3.28 -17.19
CA LEU A 161 -8.27 3.55 -15.76
C LEU A 161 -9.55 4.29 -15.39
N SER A 162 -10.17 3.92 -14.27
CA SER A 162 -11.33 4.63 -13.73
C SER A 162 -11.19 4.90 -12.24
N SER A 163 -12.00 5.84 -11.74
CA SER A 163 -12.09 6.22 -10.33
C SER A 163 -10.74 6.51 -9.65
N PRO A 164 -9.81 7.29 -10.26
CA PRO A 164 -8.57 7.61 -9.58
C PRO A 164 -8.85 8.37 -8.28
N HIS A 165 -8.20 7.96 -7.19
CA HIS A 165 -8.35 8.59 -5.89
C HIS A 165 -6.99 8.74 -5.20
N GLU A 166 -6.66 9.97 -4.81
CA GLU A 166 -5.46 10.29 -4.04
C GLU A 166 -5.82 10.34 -2.56
N THR A 167 -5.06 9.62 -1.74
CA THR A 167 -5.08 9.75 -0.28
C THR A 167 -3.77 10.36 0.18
N VAL A 168 -3.83 11.61 0.63
CA VAL A 168 -2.70 12.26 1.30
C VAL A 168 -2.60 11.70 2.72
N HIS A 169 -1.45 11.14 3.07
CA HIS A 169 -1.31 10.55 4.38
C HIS A 169 -1.45 11.58 5.50
N ARG A 170 -2.16 11.23 6.59
CA ARG A 170 -2.33 12.14 7.74
C ARG A 170 -1.02 12.38 8.47
N VAL A 171 -0.18 11.35 8.51
CA VAL A 171 1.15 11.40 9.11
C VAL A 171 2.18 11.50 8.00
N GLN A 172 2.93 12.59 8.02
CA GLN A 172 3.96 12.90 7.06
C GLN A 172 5.32 12.87 7.74
N GLY A 173 6.32 12.35 7.02
CA GLY A 173 7.72 12.49 7.43
C GLY A 173 8.30 13.81 6.95
N PRO A 174 9.63 13.87 6.72
CA PRO A 174 10.28 15.03 6.12
C PRO A 174 9.74 15.37 4.72
N LEU A 175 9.22 14.36 4.01
CA LEU A 175 8.66 14.48 2.67
C LEU A 175 7.18 14.15 2.70
N ARG A 176 6.41 14.86 1.87
CA ARG A 176 5.00 14.56 1.66
C ARG A 176 4.88 13.26 0.86
N ARG A 177 4.06 12.33 1.38
CA ARG A 177 3.72 11.03 0.82
C ARG A 177 2.22 10.91 0.58
N VAL A 178 1.88 10.17 -0.46
CA VAL A 178 0.49 9.90 -0.88
C VAL A 178 0.35 8.44 -1.28
N THR A 179 -0.86 7.91 -1.14
CA THR A 179 -1.30 6.68 -1.80
C THR A 179 -2.19 7.06 -2.97
N LEU A 180 -2.02 6.39 -4.11
CA LEU A 180 -2.88 6.57 -5.28
C LEU A 180 -3.57 5.26 -5.61
N GLY A 181 -4.90 5.28 -5.65
CA GLY A 181 -5.75 4.18 -6.07
C GLY A 181 -6.38 4.42 -7.44
N ALA A 182 -6.58 3.36 -8.21
CA ALA A 182 -7.41 3.38 -9.41
C ALA A 182 -8.03 2.01 -9.68
N THR A 183 -9.12 1.97 -10.44
CA THR A 183 -9.75 0.73 -10.89
C THR A 183 -9.25 0.42 -12.30
N VAL A 184 -8.75 -0.81 -12.49
CA VAL A 184 -8.30 -1.33 -13.79
C VAL A 184 -9.27 -2.39 -14.28
N ALA A 185 -9.60 -2.35 -15.56
CA ALA A 185 -10.22 -3.49 -16.24
C ALA A 185 -9.14 -4.51 -16.56
N THR A 186 -9.30 -5.75 -16.09
CA THR A 186 -8.32 -6.81 -16.35
C THR A 186 -8.79 -7.75 -17.45
N ARG A 187 -7.84 -8.50 -18.01
CA ARG A 187 -8.12 -9.62 -18.92
C ARG A 187 -8.58 -10.88 -18.19
N MET A 188 -8.65 -10.86 -16.85
CA MET A 188 -9.18 -11.97 -16.06
C MET A 188 -10.70 -12.00 -16.12
N SER A 189 -11.27 -13.19 -16.13
CA SER A 189 -12.70 -13.44 -16.02
C SER A 189 -13.00 -14.42 -14.88
N THR A 190 -14.19 -14.29 -14.30
CA THR A 190 -14.75 -15.23 -13.32
C THR A 190 -16.06 -15.79 -13.88
N PRO A 191 -16.63 -16.87 -13.31
CA PRO A 191 -17.95 -17.36 -13.72
C PRO A 191 -19.03 -16.27 -13.65
N GLU A 192 -18.89 -15.33 -12.71
CA GLU A 192 -19.82 -14.23 -12.46
C GLU A 192 -19.57 -13.00 -13.34
N ARG A 193 -18.35 -12.82 -13.88
CA ARG A 193 -17.96 -11.63 -14.64
C ARG A 193 -17.07 -11.94 -15.83
N ALA A 194 -17.50 -11.49 -17.02
CA ALA A 194 -16.73 -11.62 -18.26
C ALA A 194 -15.39 -10.85 -18.23
N SER A 195 -15.28 -9.81 -17.40
CA SER A 195 -14.03 -9.13 -17.06
C SER A 195 -14.07 -8.72 -15.60
N LEU A 196 -13.02 -9.06 -14.85
CA LEU A 196 -12.84 -8.66 -13.48
C LEU A 196 -12.20 -7.26 -13.43
N SER A 197 -12.89 -6.32 -12.81
CA SER A 197 -12.28 -5.05 -12.38
C SER A 197 -11.51 -5.27 -11.09
N VAL A 198 -10.29 -4.73 -11.03
CA VAL A 198 -9.41 -4.82 -9.87
C VAL A 198 -9.08 -3.41 -9.40
N ARG A 199 -9.17 -3.17 -8.09
CA ARG A 199 -8.71 -1.92 -7.49
C ARG A 199 -7.23 -2.07 -7.16
N VAL A 200 -6.39 -1.18 -7.70
CA VAL A 200 -4.95 -1.21 -7.51
C VAL A 200 -4.48 0.06 -6.83
N TYR A 201 -3.51 -0.08 -5.93
CA TYR A 201 -2.89 1.04 -5.23
C TYR A 201 -1.38 1.02 -5.40
N THR A 202 -0.81 2.21 -5.62
CA THR A 202 0.63 2.45 -5.54
C THR A 202 0.96 3.27 -4.28
N VAL A 203 2.01 2.87 -3.56
CA VAL A 203 2.52 3.58 -2.38
C VAL A 203 4.02 3.88 -2.53
N HIS A 204 4.44 5.00 -1.95
CA HIS A 204 5.85 5.29 -1.64
C HIS A 204 5.89 5.82 -0.22
N LEU A 205 6.18 4.95 0.75
CA LEU A 205 6.05 5.28 2.17
C LEU A 205 7.25 6.10 2.67
N ASP A 206 7.13 6.60 3.90
CA ASP A 206 8.19 7.36 4.55
C ASP A 206 9.49 6.55 4.63
N TYR A 207 10.59 7.17 4.18
CA TYR A 207 11.91 6.55 4.20
C TYR A 207 12.61 6.70 5.56
N SER A 208 12.16 7.66 6.38
CA SER A 208 12.94 8.15 7.52
C SER A 208 12.62 7.43 8.83
N THR A 209 11.35 7.07 9.08
CA THR A 209 10.91 6.53 10.38
C THR A 209 9.98 5.32 10.24
N PRO A 210 10.22 4.24 11.01
CA PRO A 210 9.32 3.08 11.07
C PRO A 210 7.89 3.41 11.49
N VAL A 211 7.74 4.40 12.37
CA VAL A 211 6.44 4.80 12.90
C VAL A 211 5.59 5.48 11.83
N ALA A 212 6.15 6.43 11.07
CA ALA A 212 5.40 7.11 10.01
C ALA A 212 5.00 6.12 8.92
N ARG A 213 5.93 5.28 8.41
CA ARG A 213 5.58 4.28 7.38
C ARG A 213 4.53 3.28 7.87
N GLY A 214 4.57 2.85 9.14
CA GLY A 214 3.53 2.01 9.72
C GLY A 214 2.15 2.68 9.73
N LEU A 215 2.07 3.95 10.13
CA LEU A 215 0.82 4.72 10.13
C LEU A 215 0.28 4.97 8.72
N GLN A 216 1.18 5.25 7.76
CA GLN A 216 0.83 5.42 6.35
C GLN A 216 0.31 4.12 5.73
N ALA A 217 0.94 2.99 6.04
CA ALA A 217 0.50 1.67 5.60
C ALA A 217 -0.90 1.31 6.14
N ARG A 218 -1.21 1.67 7.39
CA ARG A 218 -2.57 1.49 7.96
C ARG A 218 -3.61 2.32 7.21
N GLU A 219 -3.25 3.52 6.79
CA GLU A 219 -4.13 4.37 5.98
C GLU A 219 -4.32 3.80 4.57
N ALA A 220 -3.25 3.32 3.92
CA ALA A 220 -3.34 2.67 2.62
C ALA A 220 -4.21 1.40 2.68
N ALA A 221 -4.02 0.53 3.67
CA ALA A 221 -4.80 -0.69 3.85
C ALA A 221 -6.29 -0.40 4.13
N GLY A 222 -6.55 0.58 5.01
CA GLY A 222 -7.91 1.03 5.32
C GLY A 222 -8.63 1.63 4.12
N ALA A 223 -7.96 2.52 3.38
CA ALA A 223 -8.51 3.13 2.16
C ALA A 223 -8.81 2.05 1.12
N ALA A 224 -7.90 1.09 0.95
CA ALA A 224 -8.02 0.03 -0.04
C ALA A 224 -9.29 -0.81 0.13
N VAL A 225 -9.60 -1.23 1.35
CA VAL A 225 -10.83 -1.99 1.66
C VAL A 225 -12.06 -1.09 1.64
N PHE A 226 -11.99 0.11 2.21
CA PHE A 226 -13.11 1.06 2.24
C PHE A 226 -13.59 1.40 0.82
N GLU A 227 -12.68 1.76 -0.07
CA GLU A 227 -13.02 2.13 -1.45
C GLU A 227 -13.50 0.91 -2.25
N ALA A 228 -12.93 -0.28 -2.03
CA ALA A 228 -13.40 -1.48 -2.73
C ALA A 228 -14.84 -1.86 -2.36
N ASP A 229 -15.23 -1.64 -1.11
CA ASP A 229 -16.61 -1.77 -0.63
C ASP A 229 -17.51 -0.65 -1.22
N ALA A 230 -17.08 0.61 -1.13
CA ALA A 230 -17.86 1.78 -1.55
C ALA A 230 -18.07 1.87 -3.07
N GLU A 231 -17.03 1.60 -3.86
CA GLU A 231 -17.06 1.66 -5.33
C GLU A 231 -17.70 0.41 -5.98
N ARG A 232 -18.21 -0.54 -5.17
CA ARG A 232 -18.80 -1.81 -5.63
C ARG A 232 -17.85 -2.64 -6.52
N VAL A 233 -16.54 -2.49 -6.30
CA VAL A 233 -15.55 -3.38 -6.92
C VAL A 233 -15.64 -4.77 -6.28
N ALA A 234 -16.00 -4.82 -4.99
CA ALA A 234 -16.32 -6.04 -4.27
C ALA A 234 -17.32 -6.94 -5.05
N LEU A 235 -17.04 -8.24 -5.08
CA LEU A 235 -17.96 -9.23 -5.62
C LEU A 235 -18.89 -9.71 -4.51
N ASP A 236 -20.18 -9.56 -4.68
CA ASP A 236 -21.17 -10.17 -3.80
C ASP A 236 -21.21 -11.67 -4.05
N LEU A 237 -20.94 -12.46 -3.00
CA LEU A 237 -20.97 -13.92 -3.02
C LEU A 237 -22.22 -14.48 -2.34
N GLY A 238 -23.16 -13.61 -1.93
CA GLY A 238 -24.38 -13.96 -1.22
C GLY A 238 -24.20 -14.05 0.30
N GLY A 239 -25.31 -13.95 1.04
CA GLY A 239 -25.30 -14.08 2.51
C GLY A 239 -24.48 -13.02 3.25
N GLY A 240 -24.25 -11.86 2.63
CA GLY A 240 -23.40 -10.79 3.16
C GLY A 240 -21.89 -11.04 3.02
N ALA A 241 -21.50 -12.14 2.35
CA ALA A 241 -20.10 -12.44 2.06
C ALA A 241 -19.65 -11.78 0.75
N VAL A 242 -18.40 -11.33 0.70
CA VAL A 242 -17.80 -10.66 -0.43
C VAL A 242 -16.40 -11.19 -0.76
N ALA A 243 -15.99 -10.97 -2.00
CA ALA A 243 -14.59 -11.01 -2.43
C ALA A 243 -14.09 -9.60 -2.76
N LEU A 244 -12.88 -9.25 -2.32
CA LEU A 244 -12.29 -7.94 -2.56
C LEU A 244 -11.15 -8.08 -3.59
N PRO A 245 -11.37 -7.75 -4.87
CA PRO A 245 -10.32 -7.78 -5.90
C PRO A 245 -9.43 -6.53 -5.77
N VAL A 246 -8.60 -6.51 -4.72
CA VAL A 246 -7.79 -5.35 -4.33
C VAL A 246 -6.34 -5.75 -4.16
N LEU A 247 -5.42 -4.91 -4.67
CA LEU A 247 -3.99 -5.05 -4.44
C LEU A 247 -3.33 -3.71 -4.11
N VAL A 248 -2.33 -3.75 -3.25
CA VAL A 248 -1.49 -2.61 -2.86
C VAL A 248 -0.04 -2.99 -3.15
N ALA A 249 0.66 -2.18 -3.93
CA ALA A 249 2.08 -2.41 -4.20
C ALA A 249 2.87 -1.11 -4.16
N GLY A 250 4.17 -1.22 -4.01
CA GLY A 250 5.04 -0.06 -4.05
C GLY A 250 6.29 -0.23 -3.21
N ASP A 251 6.93 0.90 -2.99
CA ASP A 251 8.07 1.03 -2.10
C ASP A 251 7.57 1.35 -0.68
N PHE A 252 7.69 0.37 0.21
CA PHE A 252 7.28 0.50 1.60
C PHE A 252 8.38 1.08 2.49
N ASN A 253 9.61 1.24 1.98
CA ASN A 253 10.79 1.58 2.76
C ASN A 253 10.95 0.71 4.04
N ALA A 254 10.54 -0.55 3.93
CA ALA A 254 10.37 -1.45 5.06
C ALA A 254 10.54 -2.90 4.63
N THR A 255 11.21 -3.74 5.40
CA THR A 255 11.27 -5.19 5.11
C THR A 255 9.98 -5.89 5.56
N SER A 256 9.72 -7.13 5.11
CA SER A 256 8.49 -7.86 5.43
C SER A 256 8.17 -7.99 6.93
N ALA A 257 9.16 -7.89 7.82
CA ALA A 257 8.99 -7.97 9.28
C ALA A 257 8.60 -6.63 9.94
N ASP A 258 8.65 -5.53 9.20
CA ASP A 258 8.43 -4.19 9.73
C ASP A 258 6.95 -3.84 9.95
N PRO A 259 6.65 -2.78 10.73
CA PRO A 259 5.28 -2.36 11.01
C PRO A 259 4.42 -2.04 9.77
N ALA A 260 5.02 -1.60 8.66
CA ALA A 260 4.29 -1.25 7.45
C ALA A 260 3.71 -2.49 6.74
N PRO A 261 4.50 -3.51 6.36
CA PRO A 261 3.97 -4.82 5.94
C PRO A 261 3.02 -5.47 6.96
N GLN A 262 3.28 -5.33 8.26
CA GLN A 262 2.38 -5.87 9.29
C GLN A 262 0.99 -5.21 9.25
N ALA A 263 0.92 -3.89 9.06
CA ALA A 263 -0.36 -3.19 8.93
C ALA A 263 -1.23 -3.71 7.78
N LEU A 264 -0.62 -4.12 6.67
CA LEU A 264 -1.36 -4.73 5.55
C LEU A 264 -1.92 -6.09 5.95
N ARG A 265 -1.11 -6.92 6.63
CA ARG A 265 -1.53 -8.24 7.13
C ARG A 265 -2.66 -8.15 8.16
N ASP A 266 -2.57 -7.20 9.09
CA ASP A 266 -3.61 -6.92 10.09
C ASP A 266 -4.94 -6.47 9.44
N PHE A 267 -4.90 -6.10 8.15
CA PHE A 267 -6.08 -5.71 7.37
C PHE A 267 -6.46 -6.71 6.27
N GLY A 268 -6.01 -7.97 6.41
CA GLY A 268 -6.45 -9.07 5.57
C GLY A 268 -5.69 -9.20 4.25
N PHE A 269 -4.57 -8.49 4.08
CA PHE A 269 -3.73 -8.63 2.90
C PHE A 269 -2.65 -9.70 3.09
N ALA A 270 -2.44 -10.51 2.06
CA ALA A 270 -1.33 -11.46 1.96
C ALA A 270 -0.25 -10.88 1.04
N GLU A 271 1.01 -11.05 1.44
CA GLU A 271 2.16 -10.67 0.61
C GLU A 271 2.35 -11.68 -0.53
N THR A 272 2.39 -11.19 -1.77
CA THR A 272 2.47 -12.01 -2.99
C THR A 272 3.78 -11.81 -3.75
N SER A 273 4.62 -10.86 -3.36
CA SER A 273 5.96 -10.67 -3.92
C SER A 273 6.88 -11.88 -3.71
N GLY A 274 6.64 -12.73 -2.71
CA GLY A 274 7.36 -13.99 -2.49
C GLY A 274 8.79 -13.81 -2.01
N SER A 275 9.68 -14.78 -2.25
CA SER A 275 11.11 -14.67 -1.85
C SER A 275 11.83 -13.49 -2.49
N ALA A 276 11.26 -12.94 -3.57
CA ALA A 276 11.71 -11.71 -4.18
C ALA A 276 11.81 -10.56 -3.16
N SER A 277 10.97 -10.49 -2.13
CA SER A 277 10.87 -9.33 -1.22
C SER A 277 11.38 -9.54 0.21
N THR A 278 11.74 -10.76 0.62
CA THR A 278 12.05 -11.03 2.05
C THR A 278 13.20 -10.21 2.66
N GLN A 279 14.08 -9.64 1.82
CA GLN A 279 15.12 -8.67 2.22
C GLN A 279 14.95 -7.30 1.54
N ARG A 280 13.89 -7.11 0.77
CA ARG A 280 13.63 -5.88 0.01
C ARG A 280 12.55 -5.05 0.68
N ILE A 281 12.40 -3.84 0.15
CA ILE A 281 11.45 -2.84 0.61
C ILE A 281 10.30 -2.59 -0.38
N ASP A 282 10.38 -3.18 -1.57
CA ASP A 282 9.33 -3.17 -2.57
C ASP A 282 8.44 -4.42 -2.42
N HIS A 283 7.15 -4.21 -2.20
CA HIS A 283 6.21 -5.30 -1.91
C HIS A 283 4.97 -5.23 -2.79
N VAL A 284 4.33 -6.40 -2.93
CA VAL A 284 3.00 -6.53 -3.52
C VAL A 284 2.13 -7.30 -2.54
N PHE A 285 0.99 -6.71 -2.18
CA PHE A 285 0.00 -7.25 -1.27
C PHE A 285 -1.34 -7.39 -1.99
N VAL A 286 -2.04 -8.50 -1.76
CA VAL A 286 -3.38 -8.75 -2.29
C VAL A 286 -4.31 -9.09 -1.14
N HIS A 287 -5.54 -8.57 -1.15
CA HIS A 287 -6.50 -8.94 -0.13
C HIS A 287 -6.82 -10.45 -0.21
N ARG A 288 -6.81 -11.16 0.90
CA ARG A 288 -6.93 -12.64 0.95
C ARG A 288 -8.19 -13.23 0.33
N SER A 289 -9.23 -12.41 0.16
CA SER A 289 -10.48 -12.79 -0.51
C SER A 289 -10.52 -12.51 -2.01
N ALA A 290 -9.43 -11.98 -2.59
CA ALA A 290 -9.39 -11.68 -4.01
C ALA A 290 -9.71 -12.94 -4.85
N PRO A 291 -10.48 -12.80 -5.95
CA PRO A 291 -10.84 -13.92 -6.83
C PRO A 291 -9.69 -14.28 -7.81
N PHE A 292 -8.46 -14.15 -7.34
CA PHE A 292 -7.25 -14.49 -8.07
C PHE A 292 -6.13 -14.83 -7.08
N THR A 293 -5.24 -15.72 -7.50
CA THR A 293 -4.11 -16.18 -6.69
C THR A 293 -2.81 -16.01 -7.46
N ARG A 294 -1.70 -15.92 -6.73
CA ARG A 294 -0.36 -15.79 -7.30
C ARG A 294 0.00 -17.07 -8.07
N GLU A 295 0.27 -16.92 -9.36
CA GLU A 295 0.87 -17.96 -10.20
C GLU A 295 2.40 -17.94 -10.06
N ALA A 296 3.00 -16.75 -10.10
CA ALA A 296 4.45 -16.58 -10.02
C ALA A 296 4.83 -15.17 -9.53
N SER A 297 6.02 -15.04 -8.95
CA SER A 297 6.65 -13.76 -8.63
C SER A 297 8.12 -13.78 -9.02
N LYS A 298 8.66 -12.63 -9.44
CA LYS A 298 10.06 -12.50 -9.82
C LYS A 298 10.56 -11.07 -9.66
N VAL A 299 11.88 -10.94 -9.53
CA VAL A 299 12.58 -9.66 -9.57
C VAL A 299 13.01 -9.36 -11.00
N LEU A 300 12.90 -8.09 -11.40
CA LEU A 300 13.37 -7.55 -12.67
C LEU A 300 14.41 -6.45 -12.42
N PHE A 301 15.18 -6.14 -13.45
CA PHE A 301 16.10 -5.00 -13.47
C PHE A 301 17.16 -5.02 -12.37
N GLU A 302 17.87 -6.14 -12.24
CA GLU A 302 19.01 -6.28 -11.33
C GLU A 302 20.35 -6.35 -12.07
N GLY A 303 21.42 -5.98 -11.36
CA GLY A 303 22.78 -6.06 -11.86
C GLY A 303 22.96 -5.28 -13.16
N ALA A 304 23.46 -5.94 -14.20
CA ALA A 304 23.70 -5.31 -15.50
C ALA A 304 22.42 -4.84 -16.22
N ALA A 305 21.24 -5.31 -15.79
CA ALA A 305 19.95 -4.92 -16.35
C ALA A 305 19.24 -3.83 -15.53
N ALA A 306 19.90 -3.24 -14.53
CA ALA A 306 19.31 -2.22 -13.68
C ALA A 306 18.85 -1.00 -14.48
N VAL A 307 17.61 -0.57 -14.20
CA VAL A 307 16.95 0.62 -14.80
C VAL A 307 16.71 1.71 -13.76
N SER A 308 17.00 1.42 -12.49
CA SER A 308 16.80 2.26 -11.33
C SER A 308 17.75 1.75 -10.23
N ASP A 309 17.89 2.48 -9.14
CA ASP A 309 18.56 1.99 -7.92
C ASP A 309 17.69 0.97 -7.17
N HIS A 310 16.40 0.87 -7.53
CA HIS A 310 15.51 -0.20 -7.12
C HIS A 310 15.27 -1.19 -8.27
N PRO A 311 15.31 -2.50 -7.98
CA PRO A 311 14.81 -3.48 -8.92
C PRO A 311 13.27 -3.52 -8.92
N GLY A 312 12.70 -3.98 -10.03
CA GLY A 312 11.25 -4.15 -10.15
C GLY A 312 10.77 -5.45 -9.52
N VAL A 313 9.58 -5.45 -8.93
CA VAL A 313 8.91 -6.68 -8.47
C VAL A 313 7.72 -6.97 -9.38
N LEU A 314 7.78 -8.11 -10.08
CA LEU A 314 6.73 -8.58 -10.96
C LEU A 314 5.98 -9.74 -10.31
N VAL A 315 4.65 -9.67 -10.31
CA VAL A 315 3.77 -10.74 -9.83
C VAL A 315 2.71 -11.05 -10.87
N ARG A 316 2.55 -12.35 -11.15
CA ARG A 316 1.52 -12.90 -12.04
C ARG A 316 0.42 -13.54 -11.23
N TYR A 317 -0.80 -13.26 -11.62
CA TYR A 317 -2.00 -13.82 -11.04
C TYR A 317 -2.82 -14.56 -12.09
N VAL A 318 -3.45 -15.62 -11.64
CA VAL A 318 -4.49 -16.35 -12.37
C VAL A 318 -5.78 -16.28 -11.57
N ALA A 319 -6.91 -16.27 -12.27
CA ALA A 319 -8.21 -16.30 -11.63
C ALA A 319 -8.36 -17.56 -10.75
N SER A 320 -9.02 -17.40 -9.59
CA SER A 320 -9.23 -18.47 -8.62
C SER A 320 -10.57 -18.31 -7.93
N THR A 321 -11.08 -19.39 -7.34
CA THR A 321 -12.25 -19.30 -6.46
C THR A 321 -11.91 -18.41 -5.27
N PRO A 322 -12.66 -17.32 -5.01
CA PRO A 322 -12.39 -16.45 -3.87
C PRO A 322 -12.68 -17.15 -2.55
N VAL A 323 -11.90 -16.85 -1.52
CA VAL A 323 -12.22 -17.20 -0.13
C VAL A 323 -13.13 -16.09 0.44
N PRO A 324 -14.43 -16.35 0.71
CA PRO A 324 -15.35 -15.31 1.11
C PRO A 324 -14.97 -14.68 2.45
N VAL A 325 -15.19 -13.37 2.58
CA VAL A 325 -15.09 -12.64 3.86
C VAL A 325 -16.39 -11.89 4.12
N LYS A 326 -16.69 -11.60 5.39
CA LYS A 326 -17.73 -10.63 5.74
C LYS A 326 -17.08 -9.37 6.28
N LEU A 327 -17.69 -8.23 5.97
CA LEU A 327 -17.16 -6.93 6.36
C LEU A 327 -17.81 -6.48 7.67
N THR A 328 -16.98 -5.89 8.53
CA THR A 328 -17.42 -5.08 9.66
C THR A 328 -17.30 -3.63 9.25
N ARG A 329 -18.39 -2.87 9.37
CA ARG A 329 -18.41 -1.42 9.12
C ARG A 329 -18.62 -0.70 10.43
N ILE A 330 -17.75 0.23 10.76
CA ILE A 330 -17.86 1.08 11.96
C ILE A 330 -18.05 2.51 11.50
N VAL A 331 -19.25 3.06 11.69
CA VAL A 331 -19.68 4.34 11.13
C VAL A 331 -19.96 5.35 12.24
N ALA A 332 -19.24 6.47 12.21
CA ALA A 332 -19.58 7.67 12.94
C ALA A 332 -20.55 8.52 12.12
N ARG A 333 -21.78 8.70 12.58
CA ARG A 333 -22.80 9.52 11.92
C ARG A 333 -22.57 11.00 12.20
N GLY A 334 -22.69 11.82 11.16
CA GLY A 334 -22.56 13.28 11.23
C GLY A 334 -21.35 13.80 10.47
N THR A 335 -21.13 15.11 10.58
CA THR A 335 -20.00 15.82 9.98
C THR A 335 -18.96 16.11 11.05
N PHE A 336 -17.70 15.79 10.76
CA PHE A 336 -16.61 15.97 11.71
C PHE A 336 -15.56 16.92 11.13
N PRO A 337 -15.11 17.93 11.88
CA PRO A 337 -14.14 18.92 11.40
C PRO A 337 -12.71 18.36 11.31
N ALA A 338 -12.46 17.19 11.90
CA ALA A 338 -11.16 16.55 11.94
C ALA A 338 -11.27 15.08 11.52
N PRO A 339 -10.22 14.48 10.95
CA PRO A 339 -10.20 13.07 10.63
C PRO A 339 -10.45 12.22 11.88
N LEU A 340 -11.33 11.23 11.75
CA LEU A 340 -11.59 10.28 12.82
C LEU A 340 -10.72 9.04 12.70
N SER A 341 -10.54 8.38 13.82
CA SER A 341 -9.98 7.05 13.93
C SER A 341 -10.81 6.19 14.90
N VAL A 342 -10.65 4.88 14.81
CA VAL A 342 -11.34 3.89 15.64
C VAL A 342 -10.31 3.06 16.40
N ARG A 343 -10.46 3.02 17.72
CA ARG A 343 -9.73 2.11 18.62
C ARG A 343 -10.70 1.10 19.23
N GLY A 344 -10.20 -0.03 19.69
CA GLY A 344 -11.05 -1.09 20.24
C GLY A 344 -10.29 -2.20 20.93
N ASN A 345 -11.03 -3.10 21.58
CA ASN A 345 -10.47 -4.17 22.41
C ASN A 345 -10.26 -5.50 21.68
N ARG A 346 -10.45 -5.54 20.35
CA ARG A 346 -10.39 -6.76 19.56
C ARG A 346 -9.62 -6.51 18.28
N ALA A 347 -8.59 -7.34 18.03
CA ALA A 347 -7.78 -7.26 16.83
C ALA A 347 -8.65 -7.28 15.54
N PRO A 348 -8.30 -6.48 14.52
CA PRO A 348 -7.09 -5.66 14.43
C PRO A 348 -7.19 -4.30 15.16
N LEU A 349 -8.30 -4.01 15.84
CA LEU A 349 -8.38 -2.81 16.68
C LEU A 349 -7.52 -2.98 17.94
N SER A 350 -6.93 -1.88 18.39
CA SER A 350 -6.22 -1.78 19.66
C SER A 350 -6.60 -0.47 20.36
N TRP A 351 -6.47 -0.42 21.68
CA TRP A 351 -6.60 0.81 22.46
C TRP A 351 -5.37 1.71 22.37
N ASP A 352 -4.24 1.18 21.88
CA ASP A 352 -2.99 1.92 21.79
C ASP A 352 -2.89 2.76 20.51
N GLN A 353 -3.53 2.33 19.42
CA GLN A 353 -3.40 2.95 18.11
C GLN A 353 -4.65 2.80 17.23
N GLY A 354 -5.23 3.91 16.79
CA GLY A 354 -6.51 3.91 16.07
C GLY A 354 -6.39 3.73 14.57
N TRP A 355 -7.31 2.99 13.96
CA TRP A 355 -7.42 2.86 12.51
C TRP A 355 -8.15 4.07 11.91
N PRO A 356 -7.67 4.67 10.82
CA PRO A 356 -8.30 5.83 10.22
C PRO A 356 -9.70 5.50 9.68
N GLY A 357 -10.68 6.36 9.95
CA GLY A 357 -11.99 6.33 9.28
C GLY A 357 -11.99 7.24 8.05
N PHE A 358 -12.77 6.88 7.03
CA PHE A 358 -12.84 7.54 5.73
C PHE A 358 -14.22 8.18 5.50
N PRO A 359 -14.29 9.35 4.84
CA PRO A 359 -15.56 10.00 4.55
C PRO A 359 -16.47 9.13 3.67
N SER A 360 -17.75 9.09 4.01
CA SER A 360 -18.81 8.33 3.33
C SER A 360 -20.12 9.14 3.32
N SER A 361 -21.11 8.71 2.55
CA SER A 361 -22.45 9.33 2.56
C SER A 361 -23.16 9.23 3.92
N ALA A 362 -22.76 8.29 4.78
CA ALA A 362 -23.35 8.06 6.11
C ALA A 362 -22.59 8.76 7.24
N GLY A 363 -21.49 9.47 6.94
CA GLY A 363 -20.56 10.06 7.90
C GLY A 363 -19.13 9.56 7.69
N VAL A 364 -18.40 9.20 8.74
CA VAL A 364 -17.04 8.67 8.63
C VAL A 364 -17.02 7.19 8.99
N ALA A 365 -16.43 6.35 8.13
CA ALA A 365 -16.49 4.90 8.27
C ALA A 365 -15.10 4.24 8.25
N LEU A 366 -14.90 3.27 9.12
CA LEU A 366 -13.87 2.24 8.98
C LEU A 366 -14.54 0.96 8.47
N VAL A 367 -13.96 0.32 7.46
CA VAL A 367 -14.43 -0.97 6.91
C VAL A 367 -13.28 -1.96 6.99
N THR A 368 -13.51 -3.13 7.58
CA THR A 368 -12.50 -4.18 7.73
C THR A 368 -13.11 -5.57 7.57
N SER A 369 -12.31 -6.52 7.07
CA SER A 369 -12.63 -7.94 6.92
C SER A 369 -12.09 -8.80 8.07
N GLU A 370 -11.34 -8.21 9.01
CA GLU A 370 -10.55 -8.95 10.01
C GLU A 370 -11.13 -8.90 11.43
N LEU A 371 -12.32 -8.33 11.61
CA LEU A 371 -13.09 -8.46 12.86
C LEU A 371 -14.07 -9.65 12.73
N PRO A 372 -13.79 -10.81 13.37
CA PRO A 372 -14.65 -11.98 13.24
C PRO A 372 -15.98 -11.78 13.96
N ALA A 373 -16.98 -12.60 13.64
CA ALA A 373 -18.28 -12.57 14.31
C ALA A 373 -18.17 -12.55 15.85
N GLY A 374 -19.11 -11.85 16.49
CA GLY A 374 -19.19 -11.73 17.94
C GLY A 374 -18.91 -10.32 18.47
N PRO A 375 -19.13 -10.10 19.79
CA PRO A 375 -19.08 -8.77 20.38
C PRO A 375 -17.66 -8.20 20.43
N PHE A 376 -17.56 -6.87 20.38
CA PHE A 376 -16.37 -6.10 20.71
C PHE A 376 -16.75 -4.72 21.24
N ALA A 377 -15.80 -4.02 21.85
CA ALA A 377 -15.95 -2.63 22.28
C ALA A 377 -15.02 -1.73 21.45
N TYR A 378 -15.49 -0.54 21.09
CA TYR A 378 -14.73 0.42 20.31
C TYR A 378 -15.07 1.86 20.67
N LYS A 379 -14.21 2.78 20.24
CA LYS A 379 -14.42 4.21 20.44
C LYS A 379 -13.82 5.03 19.32
N PHE A 380 -14.44 6.17 19.02
CA PHE A 380 -13.93 7.12 18.04
C PHE A 380 -13.01 8.15 18.69
N LEU A 381 -11.99 8.56 17.94
CA LEU A 381 -11.08 9.63 18.32
C LEU A 381 -10.92 10.63 17.18
N ARG A 382 -10.85 11.94 17.48
CA ARG A 382 -10.36 12.94 16.50
C ARG A 382 -8.84 12.90 16.52
N GLN A 383 -8.23 12.88 15.32
CA GLN A 383 -6.77 12.88 15.15
C GLN A 383 -6.03 11.75 15.89
N ASP A 384 -6.73 10.67 16.24
CA ASP A 384 -6.22 9.57 17.06
C ASP A 384 -5.74 9.98 18.48
N THR A 385 -6.23 11.11 19.00
CA THR A 385 -5.88 11.63 20.33
C THR A 385 -7.09 12.00 21.19
N ASP A 386 -8.07 12.68 20.60
CA ASP A 386 -9.21 13.20 21.36
C ASP A 386 -10.34 12.17 21.40
N TRP A 387 -10.50 11.52 22.55
CA TRP A 387 -11.56 10.53 22.76
C TRP A 387 -12.96 11.14 22.68
N ALA A 388 -13.88 10.41 22.04
CA ALA A 388 -15.29 10.69 22.16
C ALA A 388 -15.73 10.65 23.65
N LEU A 389 -16.73 11.45 24.00
CA LEU A 389 -17.32 11.47 25.33
C LEU A 389 -18.17 10.21 25.58
N GLY A 390 -18.32 9.85 26.86
CA GLY A 390 -19.14 8.71 27.28
C GLY A 390 -18.39 7.37 27.33
N ALA A 391 -19.16 6.30 27.54
CA ALA A 391 -18.65 4.92 27.60
C ALA A 391 -18.22 4.42 26.22
N ASP A 392 -17.48 3.30 26.20
CA ASP A 392 -17.13 2.61 24.95
C ASP A 392 -18.40 2.07 24.27
N VAL A 393 -18.39 2.06 22.95
CA VAL A 393 -19.52 1.60 22.14
C VAL A 393 -19.40 0.09 21.95
N GLY A 394 -20.48 -0.64 22.21
CA GLY A 394 -20.57 -2.06 21.87
C GLY A 394 -20.84 -2.26 20.39
N GLY A 395 -20.12 -3.18 19.76
CA GLY A 395 -20.31 -3.60 18.37
C GLY A 395 -20.30 -5.11 18.19
N SER A 396 -20.64 -5.56 16.99
CA SER A 396 -20.52 -6.95 16.55
C SER A 396 -19.69 -7.03 15.28
N GLY A 397 -18.70 -7.93 15.26
CA GLY A 397 -17.95 -8.22 14.03
C GLY A 397 -18.84 -8.86 12.98
N GLU A 398 -18.41 -8.75 11.72
CA GLU A 398 -19.16 -9.12 10.51
C GLU A 398 -20.53 -8.41 10.38
N ALA A 399 -20.65 -7.21 10.95
CA ALA A 399 -21.87 -6.42 10.93
C ALA A 399 -21.61 -4.92 10.77
N ASP A 400 -22.67 -4.18 10.48
CA ASP A 400 -22.66 -2.72 10.45
C ASP A 400 -22.92 -2.16 11.86
N ASN A 401 -22.00 -1.33 12.33
CA ASN A 401 -21.99 -0.72 13.65
C ASN A 401 -22.02 0.80 13.46
N ALA A 402 -23.08 1.47 13.92
CA ALA A 402 -23.24 2.91 13.76
C ALA A 402 -23.39 3.60 15.12
N ALA A 403 -22.67 4.71 15.31
CA ALA A 403 -22.82 5.56 16.48
C ALA A 403 -22.72 7.04 16.11
N SER A 404 -23.12 7.93 17.02
CA SER A 404 -23.00 9.37 16.88
C SER A 404 -22.06 9.92 17.97
N PRO A 405 -20.73 9.83 17.78
CA PRO A 405 -19.78 10.24 18.81
C PRO A 405 -19.88 11.75 19.07
N ALA A 406 -19.90 12.12 20.35
CA ALA A 406 -19.75 13.49 20.80
C ALA A 406 -18.30 13.72 21.24
N PHE A 407 -17.76 14.90 20.99
CA PHE A 407 -16.39 15.27 21.38
C PHE A 407 -16.43 16.55 22.24
N PRO A 408 -15.43 16.76 23.12
CA PRO A 408 -15.29 18.00 23.86
C PRO A 408 -15.05 19.21 22.93
#